data_AF-A0AAD5Y5X6-F1
#
_entry.id   AF-A0AAD5Y5X6-F1
#
_cell.length_a   1.000
_cell.length_b   1.000
_cell.length_c   1.000
_cell.angle_alpha   90.00
_cell.angle_beta   90.00
_cell.angle_gamma   90.00
#
_symmetry.space_group_name_H-M   'P 1'
#
loop_
_entity.id
_entity.type
_entity.pdbx_description
1 polymer ?
#
loop_
_entity_poly.entity_id
_entity_poly.type
_entity_poly.pdbx_seq_one_letter_code
_entity_poly.pdbx_strand_id
1 'polypeptide(L)'
;MMNLRIQTQTRAIREHSHSFHEKGISSENHPTSVTIQIHSITMNQKPARVNIKYRSINKTVSAIPYAHSTELELSYHSLMFDVVKINILKQNLLSHSKVAQATVKLSELPVLHGDNLYTFALVDMATKSKEVGQIELQLKFEYGEYHQQGKRFDLDIPYVNTPLSSKFGSDGNDSESDDYIDLYNKEVQGFEDSNRSSTSDGNTNPGGRRVVTRASTSMSYTKRSSKEGLQAISQLYAAFTATGWKISKVDFVKGLAAMSEYYKFYPTPRTFDVVTDDQELRIAAYFLNFSHPSYGAAVLNYFGYGKLTDVLKIDQNRKAALAHLKMDKKHMLAWEFDSEGLFTHKPNFFICYDVHSKSIIMSIRGTLGIADAITDINAEYVPFQGGSAHGGSVQSALWIQEHYMQKIKDWIKEYKAEGFYCVGHSLGGAVSSLFYILAKEEIHEFVGQDFAFKSYNFASAPCISVELLDLYKENIYTYINDYDVVPKCSYGSLVDLKELLVYNAELSKDSSISKKERLRLIHEKNILHKKTNKHPRLFLPGKVFFMYKTNRLDPTSSLLKKGLHKNNTGNPILDDEEPHYVVERSIPEHFDDVHFKVDMIFHHFNNKYDNALRKAHDWLVEYHKRNQ
;
A
#
# COMPACT_ATOMS: atom_id res chain seq x y z
N MET A 1 47.19 -63.48 33.39
CA MET A 1 47.08 -62.30 34.27
C MET A 1 45.70 -61.68 34.07
N MET A 2 45.20 -60.93 35.05
CA MET A 2 43.85 -60.37 35.08
C MET A 2 43.92 -58.83 34.99
N ASN A 3 42.92 -58.20 34.34
CA ASN A 3 42.44 -56.79 34.46
C ASN A 3 41.69 -56.42 33.14
N LEU A 4 40.41 -56.02 33.15
CA LEU A 4 39.85 -54.68 33.49
C LEU A 4 40.32 -53.58 32.49
N ARG A 5 39.48 -52.70 31.92
CA ARG A 5 38.01 -52.40 31.96
C ARG A 5 37.73 -51.49 30.70
N ILE A 6 36.54 -51.11 30.20
CA ILE A 6 35.11 -51.06 30.60
C ILE A 6 34.24 -51.36 29.32
N GLN A 7 32.98 -51.80 29.44
CA GLN A 7 31.97 -51.72 28.36
C GLN A 7 31.03 -50.52 28.54
N THR A 8 30.68 -49.81 27.47
CA THR A 8 29.44 -49.01 27.39
C THR A 8 28.74 -49.26 26.06
N GLN A 9 27.42 -49.45 26.10
CA GLN A 9 26.64 -49.83 24.92
C GLN A 9 26.27 -48.60 24.10
N THR A 10 26.78 -48.50 22.87
CA THR A 10 26.20 -47.57 21.87
C THR A 10 24.97 -48.24 21.26
N ARG A 11 23.77 -47.83 21.68
CA ARG A 11 22.52 -48.37 21.16
C ARG A 11 22.26 -47.77 19.77
N ALA A 12 22.21 -48.62 18.74
CA ALA A 12 22.06 -48.17 17.37
C ALA A 12 20.70 -47.50 17.12
N ILE A 13 20.73 -46.34 16.44
CA ILE A 13 19.65 -45.85 15.59
C ILE A 13 20.24 -45.82 14.17
N ARG A 14 19.54 -46.42 13.21
CA ARG A 14 20.01 -46.50 11.83
C ARG A 14 19.88 -45.16 11.12
N GLU A 15 20.76 -44.93 10.16
CA GLU A 15 20.74 -43.78 9.28
C GLU A 15 19.46 -43.77 8.43
N HIS A 16 18.64 -42.71 8.57
CA HIS A 16 17.75 -42.26 7.51
C HIS A 16 18.29 -40.94 6.98
N SER A 17 19.11 -41.04 5.93
CA SER A 17 19.71 -39.93 5.21
C SER A 17 18.68 -39.25 4.31
N HIS A 18 17.91 -38.31 4.88
CA HIS A 18 17.17 -37.32 4.09
C HIS A 18 17.96 -36.01 4.00
N SER A 19 18.18 -35.55 2.77
CA SER A 19 19.12 -34.49 2.42
C SER A 19 18.52 -33.10 2.62
N PHE A 20 18.69 -32.52 3.80
CA PHE A 20 18.42 -31.09 4.07
C PHE A 20 19.49 -30.19 3.42
N HIS A 21 19.49 -30.16 2.09
CA HIS A 21 20.38 -29.34 1.25
C HIS A 21 19.62 -28.68 0.08
N GLU A 22 18.36 -28.31 0.31
CA GLU A 22 17.71 -27.31 -0.54
C GLU A 22 18.26 -25.92 -0.20
N LYS A 23 18.63 -25.16 -1.23
CA LYS A 23 19.07 -23.77 -1.10
C LYS A 23 17.91 -22.85 -1.43
N GLY A 24 17.38 -22.16 -0.44
CA GLY A 24 16.40 -21.11 -0.62
C GLY A 24 15.29 -21.15 0.43
N ILE A 25 14.40 -20.18 0.34
CA ILE A 25 13.21 -20.04 1.18
C ILE A 25 12.01 -20.36 0.30
N SER A 26 11.17 -21.30 0.74
CA SER A 26 9.85 -21.53 0.16
C SER A 26 8.77 -20.77 0.95
N SER A 27 7.58 -20.66 0.37
CA SER A 27 6.37 -20.18 1.06
C SER A 27 5.99 -21.01 2.29
N GLU A 28 6.53 -22.23 2.42
CA GLU A 28 6.26 -23.15 3.54
C GLU A 28 7.28 -23.02 4.70
N ASN A 29 8.42 -22.34 4.49
CA ASN A 29 9.51 -22.21 5.46
C ASN A 29 10.05 -20.77 5.55
N HIS A 30 9.19 -19.76 5.45
CA HIS A 30 9.59 -18.35 5.44
C HIS A 30 9.62 -17.75 6.86
N PRO A 31 10.77 -17.25 7.37
CA PRO A 31 10.79 -16.54 8.65
C PRO A 31 10.10 -15.17 8.51
N THR A 32 9.27 -14.82 9.49
CA THR A 32 8.47 -13.58 9.52
C THR A 32 9.31 -12.36 9.91
N SER A 33 10.30 -12.56 10.79
CA SER A 33 11.29 -11.53 11.12
C SER A 33 12.69 -12.12 11.30
N VAL A 34 13.70 -11.25 11.20
CA VAL A 34 15.09 -11.56 11.52
C VAL A 34 15.63 -10.53 12.50
N THR A 35 16.16 -11.00 13.62
CA THR A 35 16.89 -10.17 14.57
C THR A 35 18.36 -10.16 14.20
N ILE A 36 18.89 -8.97 13.94
CA ILE A 36 20.28 -8.74 13.54
C ILE A 36 21.05 -8.14 14.70
N GLN A 37 22.17 -8.79 15.06
CA GLN A 37 23.13 -8.32 16.04
C GLN A 37 24.54 -8.31 15.42
N ILE A 38 25.27 -7.21 15.60
CA ILE A 38 26.68 -7.12 15.17
C ILE A 38 27.55 -7.83 16.21
N HIS A 39 28.35 -8.81 15.78
CA HIS A 39 29.25 -9.57 16.65
C HIS A 39 30.67 -8.97 16.62
N SER A 40 31.28 -8.83 15.44
CA SER A 40 32.63 -8.27 15.29
C SER A 40 32.78 -7.47 13.98
N ILE A 41 33.79 -6.58 13.93
CA ILE A 41 34.17 -5.82 12.73
C ILE A 41 35.70 -5.80 12.64
N THR A 42 36.24 -6.33 11.55
CA THR A 42 37.69 -6.46 11.31
C THR A 42 38.07 -5.68 10.07
N MET A 43 38.73 -4.52 10.21
CA MET A 43 39.25 -3.73 9.09
C MET A 43 40.43 -2.83 9.49
N ASN A 44 41.24 -2.44 8.49
CA ASN A 44 42.44 -1.62 8.68
C ASN A 44 42.17 -0.18 9.16
N GLN A 45 40.95 0.33 9.01
CA GLN A 45 40.53 1.63 9.54
C GLN A 45 39.56 1.41 10.71
N LYS A 46 39.82 2.03 11.86
CA LYS A 46 38.90 1.92 13.01
C LYS A 46 37.54 2.55 12.68
N PRO A 47 36.41 1.82 12.80
CA PRO A 47 35.09 2.38 12.57
C PRO A 47 34.71 3.34 13.72
N ALA A 48 33.90 4.36 13.42
CA ALA A 48 33.38 5.28 14.44
C ALA A 48 31.91 5.01 14.75
N ARG A 49 31.10 4.76 13.72
CA ARG A 49 29.69 4.34 13.83
C ARG A 49 29.34 3.28 12.80
N VAL A 50 28.33 2.48 13.09
CA VAL A 50 27.70 1.57 12.13
C VAL A 50 26.29 2.06 11.85
N ASN A 51 25.88 2.03 10.59
CA ASN A 51 24.54 2.45 10.15
C ASN A 51 23.89 1.30 9.36
N ILE A 52 22.90 0.64 9.95
CA ILE A 52 22.13 -0.44 9.33
C ILE A 52 20.94 0.18 8.60
N LYS A 53 20.80 -0.13 7.30
CA LYS A 53 19.66 0.28 6.47
C LYS A 53 18.89 -0.93 5.97
N TYR A 54 17.57 -0.86 6.11
CA TYR A 54 16.62 -1.88 5.66
C TYR A 54 15.25 -1.24 5.42
N ARG A 55 14.67 -1.37 4.21
CA ARG A 55 13.50 -0.58 3.80
C ARG A 55 13.73 0.93 4.09
N SER A 56 12.81 1.57 4.80
CA SER A 56 12.91 2.93 5.36
C SER A 56 13.71 3.01 6.69
N ILE A 57 13.96 1.88 7.36
CA ILE A 57 14.66 1.81 8.65
C ILE A 57 16.14 2.17 8.47
N ASN A 58 16.64 3.06 9.33
CA ASN A 58 17.96 3.70 9.19
C ASN A 58 18.67 3.83 10.56
N LYS A 59 18.86 2.71 11.26
CA LYS A 59 19.37 2.65 12.65
C LYS A 59 20.89 2.89 12.67
N THR A 60 21.38 3.77 13.55
CA THR A 60 22.80 4.15 13.62
C THR A 60 23.33 4.03 15.05
N VAL A 61 24.47 3.36 15.22
CA VAL A 61 25.03 2.97 16.52
C VAL A 61 26.55 3.18 16.60
N SER A 62 27.10 3.12 17.82
CA SER A 62 28.55 3.16 18.06
C SER A 62 29.24 1.91 17.51
N ALA A 63 30.54 2.00 17.21
CA ALA A 63 31.30 0.91 16.60
C ALA A 63 32.45 0.36 17.48
N ILE A 64 32.53 0.73 18.76
CA ILE A 64 33.64 0.39 19.67
C ILE A 64 33.12 0.23 21.10
N PRO A 65 33.75 -0.63 21.91
CA PRO A 65 33.58 -2.09 21.92
C PRO A 65 32.63 -2.53 23.05
N TYR A 66 31.92 -3.64 22.89
CA TYR A 66 30.92 -4.14 23.87
C TYR A 66 29.77 -3.18 24.22
N ALA A 67 29.58 -2.09 23.48
CA ALA A 67 28.55 -1.07 23.71
C ALA A 67 27.14 -1.53 23.27
N HIS A 68 26.64 -2.57 23.94
CA HIS A 68 25.34 -3.23 23.79
C HIS A 68 25.08 -3.93 22.44
N SER A 69 24.54 -5.15 22.52
CA SER A 69 23.91 -5.84 21.40
C SER A 69 22.78 -4.95 20.86
N THR A 70 23.03 -4.28 19.73
CA THR A 70 21.96 -3.58 19.02
C THR A 70 21.18 -4.62 18.25
N GLU A 71 20.27 -5.29 18.94
CA GLU A 71 19.22 -6.07 18.30
C GLU A 71 18.42 -5.13 17.40
N LEU A 72 18.19 -5.60 16.17
CA LEU A 72 17.36 -4.95 15.18
C LEU A 72 16.51 -6.05 14.55
N GLU A 73 15.29 -6.18 15.05
CA GLU A 73 14.25 -6.99 14.43
C GLU A 73 13.80 -6.34 13.12
N LEU A 74 13.79 -7.13 12.04
CA LEU A 74 13.40 -6.71 10.71
C LEU A 74 12.35 -7.67 10.15
N SER A 75 11.14 -7.18 9.87
CA SER A 75 10.12 -7.95 9.15
C SER A 75 10.63 -8.34 7.77
N TYR A 76 10.72 -9.63 7.49
CA TYR A 76 11.44 -10.16 6.35
C TYR A 76 10.52 -10.51 5.16
N HIS A 77 11.07 -10.49 3.93
CA HIS A 77 10.41 -11.00 2.72
C HIS A 77 11.46 -11.28 1.64
N SER A 78 11.63 -12.55 1.27
CA SER A 78 12.68 -13.07 0.38
C SER A 78 12.66 -12.49 -1.04
N LEU A 79 11.50 -12.12 -1.58
CA LEU A 79 11.35 -11.63 -2.96
C LEU A 79 11.49 -10.10 -3.10
N MET A 80 11.37 -9.35 -2.00
CA MET A 80 11.29 -7.88 -2.01
C MET A 80 12.29 -7.18 -1.09
N PHE A 81 12.50 -7.75 0.09
CA PHE A 81 13.25 -7.14 1.18
C PHE A 81 14.36 -8.11 1.66
N ASP A 82 15.02 -8.74 0.69
CA ASP A 82 16.20 -9.60 0.82
C ASP A 82 17.42 -8.88 1.41
N VAL A 83 17.56 -7.58 1.12
CA VAL A 83 18.86 -6.90 1.22
C VAL A 83 18.97 -5.99 2.45
N VAL A 84 19.80 -6.39 3.42
CA VAL A 84 20.23 -5.54 4.55
C VAL A 84 21.57 -4.88 4.22
N LYS A 85 21.68 -3.58 4.47
CA LYS A 85 22.87 -2.77 4.12
C LYS A 85 23.53 -2.18 5.35
N ILE A 86 24.68 -2.73 5.73
CA ILE A 86 25.42 -2.30 6.91
C ILE A 86 26.58 -1.40 6.48
N ASN A 87 26.45 -0.11 6.81
CA ASN A 87 27.32 0.96 6.37
C ASN A 87 28.30 1.32 7.49
N ILE A 88 29.60 1.21 7.22
CA ILE A 88 30.64 1.64 8.16
C ILE A 88 30.91 3.13 7.98
N LEU A 89 30.79 3.90 9.06
CA LEU A 89 30.97 5.35 9.09
C LEU A 89 32.26 5.73 9.85
N LYS A 90 33.01 6.64 9.25
CA LYS A 90 34.17 7.32 9.86
C LYS A 90 33.79 8.74 10.25
N GLN A 91 34.26 9.18 11.41
CA GLN A 91 34.11 10.57 11.86
C GLN A 91 35.14 11.47 11.17
N ASN A 92 34.67 12.57 10.60
CA ASN A 92 35.45 13.71 10.11
C ASN A 92 35.23 14.91 11.04
N LEU A 93 35.93 16.04 10.82
CA LEU A 93 35.86 17.21 11.72
C LEU A 93 34.43 17.73 12.00
N LEU A 94 33.50 17.63 11.03
CA LEU A 94 32.15 18.18 11.12
C LEU A 94 31.03 17.19 10.70
N SER A 95 31.37 15.96 10.30
CA SER A 95 30.40 15.02 9.70
C SER A 95 30.85 13.56 9.83
N HIS A 96 29.98 12.64 9.42
CA HIS A 96 30.32 11.22 9.28
C HIS A 96 30.31 10.85 7.79
N SER A 97 31.41 10.30 7.28
CA SER A 97 31.50 9.78 5.91
C SER A 97 31.44 8.26 5.88
N LYS A 98 30.71 7.70 4.92
CA LYS A 98 30.63 6.26 4.71
C LYS A 98 31.90 5.75 4.03
N VAL A 99 32.63 4.87 4.70
CA VAL A 99 33.91 4.32 4.22
C VAL A 99 33.79 2.92 3.63
N ALA A 100 32.93 2.06 4.20
CA ALA A 100 32.70 0.71 3.69
C ALA A 100 31.24 0.27 3.81
N GLN A 101 30.89 -0.86 3.19
CA GLN A 101 29.59 -1.48 3.25
C GLN A 101 29.66 -3.01 3.18
N ALA A 102 28.95 -3.69 4.08
CA ALA A 102 28.47 -5.04 3.82
C ALA A 102 27.06 -4.98 3.23
N THR A 103 26.78 -5.88 2.29
CA THR A 103 25.46 -6.09 1.72
C THR A 103 25.08 -7.53 2.00
N VAL A 104 24.20 -7.73 2.96
CA VAL A 104 23.68 -9.05 3.32
C VAL A 104 22.45 -9.30 2.46
N LYS A 105 22.44 -10.43 1.76
CA LYS A 105 21.22 -11.02 1.21
C LYS A 105 20.76 -12.11 2.14
N LEU A 106 19.59 -11.97 2.73
CA LEU A 106 19.05 -12.91 3.71
C LEU A 106 18.60 -14.22 3.04
N SER A 107 18.22 -14.18 1.76
CA SER A 107 17.80 -15.37 0.98
C SER A 107 18.95 -16.25 0.49
N GLU A 108 20.18 -15.74 0.46
CA GLU A 108 21.38 -16.50 0.10
C GLU A 108 22.02 -17.19 1.32
N LEU A 109 21.47 -16.99 2.53
CA LEU A 109 21.95 -17.63 3.76
C LEU A 109 21.37 -19.03 3.92
N PRO A 110 22.16 -20.03 4.38
CA PRO A 110 21.59 -21.29 4.82
C PRO A 110 20.67 -21.04 6.02
N VAL A 111 19.39 -21.37 5.82
CA VAL A 111 18.31 -21.20 6.80
C VAL A 111 18.46 -22.27 7.88
N LEU A 112 18.93 -21.84 9.06
CA LEU A 112 19.17 -22.70 10.21
C LEU A 112 18.39 -22.16 11.42
N HIS A 113 17.79 -23.04 12.22
CA HIS A 113 17.14 -22.63 13.46
C HIS A 113 18.19 -22.18 14.50
N GLY A 114 17.85 -21.13 15.26
CA GLY A 114 18.68 -20.60 16.34
C GLY A 114 19.65 -19.49 15.92
N ASP A 115 20.53 -19.12 16.85
CA ASP A 115 21.48 -18.02 16.70
C ASP A 115 22.67 -18.45 15.83
N ASN A 116 22.70 -18.00 14.59
CA ASN A 116 23.73 -18.38 13.62
C ASN A 116 24.66 -17.19 13.31
N LEU A 117 25.97 -17.44 13.28
CA LEU A 117 26.99 -16.43 13.00
C LEU A 117 27.39 -16.46 11.53
N TYR A 118 27.28 -15.32 10.85
CA TYR A 118 27.57 -15.17 9.42
C TYR A 118 28.58 -14.04 9.18
N THR A 119 29.63 -14.32 8.41
CA THR A 119 30.70 -13.37 8.08
C THR A 119 30.51 -12.79 6.69
N PHE A 120 30.60 -11.46 6.55
CA PHE A 120 30.40 -10.73 5.29
C PHE A 120 31.57 -9.80 4.97
N ALA A 121 31.93 -9.72 3.69
CA ALA A 121 32.93 -8.78 3.20
C ALA A 121 32.46 -7.31 3.31
N LEU A 122 33.35 -6.43 3.75
CA LEU A 122 33.18 -4.99 3.77
C LEU A 122 33.85 -4.38 2.53
N VAL A 123 33.03 -3.94 1.58
CA VAL A 123 33.49 -3.30 0.33
C VAL A 123 33.69 -1.80 0.54
N ASP A 124 34.83 -1.28 0.09
CA ASP A 124 35.19 0.14 0.11
C ASP A 124 34.22 0.98 -0.74
N MET A 125 33.76 2.11 -0.21
CA MET A 125 32.70 2.90 -0.84
C MET A 125 33.17 3.93 -1.87
N ALA A 126 34.46 4.27 -1.90
CA ALA A 126 35.02 5.11 -2.94
C ALA A 126 35.13 4.31 -4.25
N THR A 127 35.84 3.18 -4.17
CA THR A 127 36.12 2.25 -5.27
C THR A 127 34.94 1.35 -5.65
N LYS A 128 34.11 0.95 -4.68
CA LYS A 128 32.93 0.07 -4.82
C LYS A 128 33.25 -1.35 -5.30
N SER A 129 34.51 -1.77 -5.20
CA SER A 129 34.99 -3.07 -5.68
C SER A 129 36.03 -3.73 -4.77
N LYS A 130 36.77 -2.96 -3.95
CA LYS A 130 37.83 -3.49 -3.09
C LYS A 130 37.28 -3.91 -1.73
N GLU A 131 37.53 -5.15 -1.32
CA GLU A 131 37.34 -5.58 0.08
C GLU A 131 38.39 -4.88 0.97
N VAL A 132 37.94 -4.33 2.10
CA VAL A 132 38.78 -3.61 3.09
C VAL A 132 38.64 -4.15 4.51
N GLY A 133 37.96 -5.28 4.66
CA GLY A 133 37.74 -5.97 5.92
C GLY A 133 36.47 -6.82 5.89
N GLN A 134 36.05 -7.30 7.05
CA GLN A 134 34.89 -8.18 7.23
C GLN A 134 34.07 -7.78 8.46
N ILE A 135 32.79 -8.17 8.48
CA ILE A 135 31.87 -8.00 9.60
C ILE A 135 31.18 -9.34 9.90
N GLU A 136 31.10 -9.68 11.18
CA GLU A 136 30.39 -10.87 11.67
C GLU A 136 29.06 -10.43 12.28
N LEU A 137 27.98 -11.09 11.87
CA LEU A 137 26.64 -10.86 12.35
C LEU A 137 26.09 -12.13 12.98
N GLN A 138 25.52 -12.01 14.17
CA GLN A 138 24.61 -12.99 14.74
C GLN A 138 23.23 -12.67 14.18
N LEU A 139 22.68 -13.62 13.41
CA LEU A 139 21.36 -13.52 12.79
C LEU A 139 20.46 -14.61 13.39
N LYS A 140 19.34 -14.19 13.96
CA LYS A 140 18.31 -15.07 14.51
C LYS A 140 17.04 -14.91 13.69
N PHE A 141 16.65 -15.95 12.97
CA PHE A 141 15.41 -15.99 12.19
C PHE A 141 14.25 -16.48 13.06
N GLU A 142 13.16 -15.70 13.08
CA GLU A 142 11.95 -16.02 13.83
C GLU A 142 10.79 -16.29 12.87
N TYR A 143 10.03 -17.33 13.18
CA TYR A 143 8.92 -17.85 12.37
C TYR A 143 7.65 -17.69 13.19
N GLY A 144 6.60 -17.12 12.59
CA GLY A 144 5.32 -16.94 13.27
C GLY A 144 4.74 -18.26 13.79
N GLU A 145 3.98 -18.19 14.89
CA GLU A 145 3.42 -19.36 15.58
C GLU A 145 2.52 -20.26 14.71
N TYR A 146 2.11 -19.75 13.54
CA TYR A 146 1.36 -20.46 12.49
C TYR A 146 1.95 -21.85 12.15
N HIS A 147 3.27 -22.04 12.29
CA HIS A 147 3.92 -23.34 12.03
C HIS A 147 3.76 -24.37 13.17
N GLN A 148 3.30 -23.99 14.37
CA GLN A 148 3.14 -24.95 15.49
C GLN A 148 1.81 -25.71 15.48
N GLN A 149 0.78 -25.21 14.78
CA GLN A 149 -0.47 -25.95 14.57
C GLN A 149 -0.40 -26.74 13.26
N GLY A 150 0.16 -27.95 13.33
CA GLY A 150 0.50 -28.79 12.17
C GLY A 150 -0.69 -29.30 11.33
N LYS A 151 -1.33 -28.43 10.55
CA LYS A 151 -2.16 -28.77 9.38
C LYS A 151 -1.42 -28.45 8.10
N ARG A 152 -0.74 -29.47 7.59
CA ARG A 152 0.01 -29.46 6.34
C ARG A 152 -0.93 -29.38 5.13
N PHE A 153 -0.65 -28.48 4.20
CA PHE A 153 -1.25 -28.42 2.87
C PHE A 153 -0.12 -28.20 1.87
N ASP A 154 0.51 -29.28 1.42
CA ASP A 154 1.61 -29.23 0.45
C ASP A 154 1.11 -28.66 -0.90
N LEU A 155 1.75 -27.61 -1.42
CA LEU A 155 1.43 -27.03 -2.73
C LEU A 155 2.68 -26.60 -3.52
N ASP A 156 3.05 -27.41 -4.51
CA ASP A 156 4.12 -27.10 -5.47
C ASP A 156 3.82 -25.83 -6.28
N ILE A 157 4.60 -24.75 -6.06
CA ILE A 157 4.56 -23.53 -6.87
C ILE A 157 5.94 -23.30 -7.53
N PRO A 158 6.03 -23.22 -8.88
CA PRO A 158 7.32 -23.15 -9.58
C PRO A 158 8.03 -21.80 -9.41
N TYR A 159 9.24 -21.85 -8.83
CA TYR A 159 10.06 -20.67 -8.50
C TYR A 159 10.74 -20.05 -9.73
N VAL A 160 10.59 -18.73 -9.95
CA VAL A 160 11.18 -18.01 -11.11
C VAL A 160 12.36 -17.14 -10.67
N ASN A 161 13.57 -17.68 -10.77
CA ASN A 161 14.81 -16.99 -10.38
C ASN A 161 15.19 -15.84 -11.34
N THR A 162 15.31 -14.61 -10.83
CA THR A 162 15.95 -13.47 -11.55
C THR A 162 16.76 -12.58 -10.58
N PRO A 163 18.09 -12.38 -10.78
CA PRO A 163 18.98 -11.78 -9.78
C PRO A 163 19.12 -10.25 -9.88
N LEU A 164 19.36 -9.59 -8.73
CA LEU A 164 19.18 -8.14 -8.59
C LEU A 164 20.29 -7.36 -7.88
N SER A 165 20.45 -6.11 -8.33
CA SER A 165 21.33 -5.11 -7.74
C SER A 165 20.51 -3.87 -7.34
N SER A 166 20.93 -3.19 -6.27
CA SER A 166 20.04 -2.29 -5.53
C SER A 166 20.65 -0.92 -5.20
N LYS A 167 19.95 0.15 -5.60
CA LYS A 167 20.21 1.53 -5.15
C LYS A 167 18.91 2.32 -5.04
N PHE A 168 18.38 2.44 -3.82
CA PHE A 168 17.48 3.54 -3.48
C PHE A 168 18.06 4.33 -2.32
N GLY A 169 17.99 5.65 -2.47
CA GLY A 169 18.48 6.64 -1.53
C GLY A 169 17.41 7.70 -1.37
N SER A 170 17.16 8.09 -0.12
CA SER A 170 16.18 9.10 0.27
C SER A 170 16.77 10.51 0.13
N ASP A 171 17.13 10.89 -1.11
CA ASP A 171 17.62 12.22 -1.46
C ASP A 171 16.90 12.68 -2.74
N GLY A 172 15.69 13.20 -2.57
CA GLY A 172 14.87 13.70 -3.67
C GLY A 172 15.41 15.01 -4.23
N ASN A 173 16.30 14.92 -5.22
CA ASN A 173 16.77 16.08 -5.97
C ASN A 173 15.70 16.49 -7.00
N ASP A 174 15.00 17.60 -6.75
CA ASP A 174 13.77 18.00 -7.45
C ASP A 174 13.88 17.95 -9.00
N SER A 175 15.06 18.24 -9.56
CA SER A 175 15.31 18.18 -11.00
C SER A 175 15.05 16.81 -11.62
N GLU A 176 15.45 15.72 -10.95
CA GLU A 176 15.28 14.35 -11.49
C GLU A 176 13.81 13.92 -11.45
N SER A 177 12.99 14.53 -10.59
CA SER A 177 11.54 14.37 -10.63
C SER A 177 10.89 15.23 -11.72
N ASP A 178 11.32 16.48 -11.93
CA ASP A 178 10.78 17.35 -12.97
C ASP A 178 11.04 16.79 -14.39
N ASP A 179 12.20 16.16 -14.62
CA ASP A 179 12.52 15.43 -15.87
C ASP A 179 11.45 14.41 -16.28
N TYR A 180 10.89 13.67 -15.30
CA TYR A 180 9.81 12.70 -15.56
C TYR A 180 8.50 13.40 -15.98
N ILE A 181 8.21 14.59 -15.46
CA ILE A 181 7.00 15.36 -15.84
C ILE A 181 7.15 15.91 -17.26
N ASP A 182 8.32 16.43 -17.59
CA ASP A 182 8.57 17.04 -18.88
C ASP A 182 8.59 15.98 -20.00
N LEU A 183 9.00 14.74 -19.69
CA LEU A 183 8.88 13.60 -20.58
C LEU A 183 7.42 13.08 -20.66
N TYR A 184 6.78 12.82 -19.51
CA TYR A 184 5.41 12.27 -19.47
C TYR A 184 4.40 13.22 -20.13
N ASN A 185 4.49 14.53 -19.87
CA ASN A 185 3.59 15.51 -20.47
C ASN A 185 3.80 15.65 -21.98
N LYS A 186 5.05 15.58 -22.48
CA LYS A 186 5.32 15.58 -23.93
C LYS A 186 4.77 14.32 -24.61
N GLU A 187 4.95 13.15 -23.99
CA GLU A 187 4.34 11.91 -24.50
C GLU A 187 2.81 12.01 -24.48
N VAL A 188 2.17 12.38 -23.36
CA VAL A 188 0.70 12.51 -23.29
C VAL A 188 0.15 13.56 -24.25
N GLN A 189 0.80 14.72 -24.41
CA GLN A 189 0.42 15.71 -25.42
C GLN A 189 0.57 15.16 -26.84
N GLY A 190 1.66 14.45 -27.15
CA GLY A 190 1.82 13.74 -28.43
C GLY A 190 0.75 12.67 -28.66
N PHE A 191 0.33 11.96 -27.61
CA PHE A 191 -0.80 11.02 -27.65
C PHE A 191 -2.14 11.74 -27.91
N GLU A 192 -2.35 12.95 -27.43
CA GLU A 192 -3.60 13.71 -27.64
C GLU A 192 -3.65 14.45 -28.99
N ASP A 193 -2.55 15.08 -29.41
CA ASP A 193 -2.49 15.76 -30.72
C ASP A 193 -2.45 14.77 -31.89
N SER A 194 -1.90 13.55 -31.70
CA SER A 194 -2.03 12.45 -32.68
C SER A 194 -3.45 11.88 -32.79
N ASN A 195 -4.33 12.11 -31.81
CA ASN A 195 -5.76 11.86 -31.98
C ASN A 195 -6.42 13.00 -32.79
N ARG A 196 -6.05 14.25 -32.54
CA ARG A 196 -6.61 15.43 -33.24
C ARG A 196 -6.29 15.47 -34.73
N SER A 197 -5.10 15.04 -35.15
CA SER A 197 -4.72 14.98 -36.57
C SER A 197 -5.56 14.00 -37.40
N SER A 198 -6.37 13.13 -36.76
CA SER A 198 -7.26 12.19 -37.45
C SER A 198 -8.62 12.77 -37.87
N THR A 199 -8.95 14.02 -37.46
CA THR A 199 -10.20 14.70 -37.84
C THR A 199 -9.91 16.05 -38.50
N SER A 200 -9.55 16.01 -39.79
CA SER A 200 -9.49 17.21 -40.64
C SER A 200 -10.70 17.27 -41.57
N ASP A 201 -11.77 17.92 -41.09
CA ASP A 201 -12.82 18.46 -41.94
C ASP A 201 -13.03 19.93 -41.55
N GLY A 202 -13.00 20.82 -42.55
CA GLY A 202 -12.85 22.25 -42.32
C GLY A 202 -14.18 22.97 -42.07
N ASN A 203 -14.21 23.84 -41.05
CA ASN A 203 -15.23 24.88 -40.97
C ASN A 203 -14.68 26.17 -40.33
N THR A 204 -14.17 27.07 -41.17
CA THR A 204 -13.67 28.39 -40.76
C THR A 204 -14.83 29.38 -40.62
N ASN A 205 -15.23 29.68 -39.39
CA ASN A 205 -16.31 30.64 -39.12
C ASN A 205 -15.72 31.96 -38.54
N PRO A 206 -15.69 33.07 -39.29
CA PRO A 206 -14.99 34.30 -38.87
C PRO A 206 -15.86 35.19 -37.97
N GLY A 207 -15.94 34.88 -36.68
CA GLY A 207 -16.66 35.73 -35.72
C GLY A 207 -16.64 35.25 -34.28
N GLY A 208 -15.70 35.74 -33.47
CA GLY A 208 -15.61 35.40 -32.04
C GLY A 208 -15.00 36.53 -31.21
N ARG A 209 -15.74 37.05 -30.24
CA ARG A 209 -15.23 38.05 -29.27
C ARG A 209 -14.13 37.42 -28.41
N ARG A 210 -13.03 38.14 -28.17
CA ARG A 210 -12.05 37.81 -27.12
C ARG A 210 -12.73 37.88 -25.74
N VAL A 211 -13.10 36.73 -25.20
CA VAL A 211 -13.41 36.60 -23.77
C VAL A 211 -12.08 36.56 -23.02
N VAL A 212 -11.80 37.61 -22.24
CA VAL A 212 -10.60 37.66 -21.38
C VAL A 212 -10.91 36.91 -20.09
N THR A 213 -10.57 35.61 -20.06
CA THR A 213 -10.68 34.80 -18.84
C THR A 213 -9.73 35.31 -17.77
N ARG A 214 -10.29 35.91 -16.72
CA ARG A 214 -9.57 36.49 -15.58
C ARG A 214 -8.85 35.37 -14.82
N ALA A 215 -7.53 35.42 -14.74
CA ALA A 215 -6.72 34.34 -14.16
C ALA A 215 -6.94 34.19 -12.64
N SER A 216 -7.83 33.26 -12.25
CA SER A 216 -8.18 33.00 -10.84
C SER A 216 -7.31 31.91 -10.21
N THR A 217 -6.25 32.34 -9.52
CA THR A 217 -5.71 31.80 -8.23
C THR A 217 -5.59 30.29 -7.96
N SER A 218 -5.75 29.39 -8.94
CA SER A 218 -5.69 27.92 -8.77
C SER A 218 -4.27 27.34 -8.81
N MET A 219 -3.30 28.15 -9.27
CA MET A 219 -1.97 27.74 -9.74
C MET A 219 -1.01 27.18 -8.68
N SER A 220 -1.41 27.16 -7.40
CA SER A 220 -0.60 26.69 -6.27
C SER A 220 -0.77 25.19 -5.98
N TYR A 221 -2.00 24.68 -6.05
CA TYR A 221 -2.31 23.33 -5.58
C TYR A 221 -1.88 22.23 -6.57
N THR A 222 -2.04 22.46 -7.87
CA THR A 222 -1.67 21.50 -8.93
C THR A 222 -0.20 21.10 -8.85
N LYS A 223 0.71 22.07 -8.65
CA LYS A 223 2.15 21.84 -8.52
C LYS A 223 2.51 20.84 -7.41
N ARG A 224 1.79 20.87 -6.29
CA ARG A 224 2.05 19.97 -5.15
C ARG A 224 1.60 18.55 -5.42
N SER A 225 0.38 18.36 -5.90
CA SER A 225 -0.12 17.03 -6.31
C SER A 225 0.72 16.42 -7.43
N SER A 226 1.23 17.24 -8.35
CA SER A 226 2.18 16.81 -9.39
C SER A 226 3.50 16.30 -8.81
N LYS A 227 4.06 16.97 -7.80
CA LYS A 227 5.29 16.51 -7.11
C LYS A 227 5.07 15.21 -6.32
N GLU A 228 3.92 15.07 -5.66
CA GLU A 228 3.56 13.87 -4.90
C GLU A 228 3.31 12.66 -5.85
N GLY A 229 2.66 12.88 -6.99
CA GLY A 229 2.54 11.88 -8.07
C GLY A 229 3.86 11.52 -8.75
N LEU A 230 4.77 12.48 -8.92
CA LEU A 230 6.12 12.23 -9.43
C LEU A 230 6.97 11.35 -8.53
N GLN A 231 6.88 11.55 -7.21
CA GLN A 231 7.57 10.69 -6.25
C GLN A 231 7.04 9.25 -6.32
N ALA A 232 5.72 9.06 -6.50
CA ALA A 232 5.13 7.75 -6.78
C ALA A 232 5.62 7.14 -8.10
N ILE A 233 5.72 7.89 -9.20
CA ILE A 233 6.30 7.43 -10.49
C ILE A 233 7.73 6.92 -10.29
N SER A 234 8.59 7.73 -9.65
CA SER A 234 10.00 7.38 -9.44
C SER A 234 10.17 6.16 -8.52
N GLN A 235 9.29 6.00 -7.52
CA GLN A 235 9.31 4.85 -6.62
C GLN A 235 8.67 3.59 -7.20
N LEU A 236 7.71 3.70 -8.11
CA LEU A 236 7.22 2.54 -8.85
C LEU A 236 8.30 2.02 -9.80
N TYR A 237 8.98 2.91 -10.53
CA TYR A 237 10.19 2.56 -11.30
C TYR A 237 11.27 1.93 -10.40
N ALA A 238 11.45 2.47 -9.19
CA ALA A 238 12.39 1.93 -8.20
C ALA A 238 12.07 0.48 -7.82
N ALA A 239 10.85 0.22 -7.34
CA ALA A 239 10.40 -1.12 -6.97
C ALA A 239 10.50 -2.09 -8.17
N PHE A 240 10.13 -1.64 -9.36
CA PHE A 240 10.16 -2.46 -10.58
C PHE A 240 11.57 -2.85 -11.03
N THR A 241 12.53 -1.93 -10.92
CA THR A 241 13.94 -2.20 -11.22
C THR A 241 14.67 -2.90 -10.07
N ALA A 242 14.16 -2.80 -8.83
CA ALA A 242 14.60 -3.57 -7.66
C ALA A 242 14.11 -5.03 -7.65
N THR A 243 13.21 -5.42 -8.55
CA THR A 243 12.55 -6.75 -8.60
C THR A 243 12.83 -7.55 -9.89
N GLY A 244 13.87 -7.19 -10.66
CA GLY A 244 14.50 -8.05 -11.68
C GLY A 244 14.60 -7.41 -13.07
N TRP A 245 13.81 -6.37 -13.32
CA TRP A 245 13.28 -6.13 -14.66
C TRP A 245 13.99 -4.95 -15.33
N LYS A 246 14.48 -5.18 -16.55
CA LYS A 246 15.34 -4.26 -17.30
C LYS A 246 14.52 -3.40 -18.27
N ILE A 247 13.77 -2.44 -17.72
CA ILE A 247 13.09 -1.39 -18.49
C ILE A 247 13.86 -0.06 -18.32
N SER A 248 13.98 0.74 -19.38
CA SER A 248 14.59 2.07 -19.26
C SER A 248 13.60 3.08 -18.66
N LYS A 249 14.09 4.18 -18.08
CA LYS A 249 13.24 5.29 -17.61
C LYS A 249 12.30 5.80 -18.72
N VAL A 250 12.80 5.89 -19.96
CA VAL A 250 12.05 6.41 -21.11
C VAL A 250 10.94 5.44 -21.53
N ASP A 251 11.26 4.15 -21.60
CA ASP A 251 10.29 3.11 -21.95
C ASP A 251 9.22 2.96 -20.86
N PHE A 252 9.60 3.10 -19.59
CA PHE A 252 8.69 3.12 -18.45
C PHE A 252 7.70 4.29 -18.54
N VAL A 253 8.17 5.53 -18.78
CA VAL A 253 7.31 6.72 -18.96
C VAL A 253 6.39 6.58 -20.17
N LYS A 254 6.92 6.11 -21.32
CA LYS A 254 6.13 5.82 -22.52
C LYS A 254 5.06 4.75 -22.26
N GLY A 255 5.40 3.74 -21.47
CA GLY A 255 4.47 2.76 -20.94
C GLY A 255 3.36 3.43 -20.12
N LEU A 256 3.69 4.25 -19.12
CA LEU A 256 2.70 4.92 -18.28
C LEU A 256 1.79 5.88 -19.08
N ALA A 257 2.32 6.58 -20.09
CA ALA A 257 1.52 7.39 -21.00
C ALA A 257 0.57 6.54 -21.85
N ALA A 258 1.06 5.42 -22.41
CA ALA A 258 0.24 4.47 -23.17
C ALA A 258 -0.83 3.78 -22.31
N MET A 259 -0.53 3.45 -21.04
CA MET A 259 -1.51 2.95 -20.07
C MET A 259 -2.57 4.01 -19.75
N SER A 260 -2.17 5.27 -19.54
CA SER A 260 -3.12 6.35 -19.26
C SER A 260 -4.07 6.61 -20.43
N GLU A 261 -3.59 6.48 -21.68
CA GLU A 261 -4.42 6.47 -22.88
C GLU A 261 -5.32 5.21 -22.94
N TYR A 262 -4.78 4.01 -22.69
CA TYR A 262 -5.54 2.76 -22.62
C TYR A 262 -6.75 2.86 -21.67
N TYR A 263 -6.57 3.40 -20.47
CA TYR A 263 -7.65 3.62 -19.49
C TYR A 263 -8.63 4.76 -19.85
N LYS A 264 -8.45 5.49 -20.96
CA LYS A 264 -9.52 6.33 -21.57
C LYS A 264 -10.47 5.51 -22.44
N PHE A 265 -10.00 4.40 -23.04
CA PHE A 265 -10.81 3.47 -23.83
C PHE A 265 -11.41 2.35 -22.98
N TYR A 266 -10.70 1.94 -21.93
CA TYR A 266 -11.10 0.90 -20.98
C TYR A 266 -11.14 1.47 -19.56
N PRO A 267 -12.12 2.33 -19.23
CA PRO A 267 -12.27 2.89 -17.89
C PRO A 267 -12.67 1.82 -16.86
N THR A 268 -12.66 2.18 -15.57
CA THR A 268 -13.18 1.31 -14.51
C THR A 268 -14.64 0.95 -14.82
N PRO A 269 -15.02 -0.34 -14.84
CA PRO A 269 -16.39 -0.74 -15.11
C PRO A 269 -17.38 -0.16 -14.10
N ARG A 270 -18.65 -0.08 -14.52
CA ARG A 270 -19.77 0.43 -13.74
C ARG A 270 -20.84 -0.63 -13.59
N THR A 271 -21.46 -0.71 -12.42
CA THR A 271 -22.70 -1.49 -12.22
C THR A 271 -23.94 -0.66 -12.52
N PHE A 272 -23.82 0.67 -12.38
CA PHE A 272 -24.93 1.64 -12.37
C PHE A 272 -25.97 1.44 -11.24
N ASP A 273 -25.68 0.58 -10.24
CA ASP A 273 -26.43 0.47 -8.98
C ASP A 273 -26.07 1.64 -8.07
N VAL A 274 -26.74 2.78 -8.29
CA VAL A 274 -26.55 3.99 -7.49
C VAL A 274 -27.21 3.85 -6.12
N VAL A 275 -26.51 4.29 -5.08
CA VAL A 275 -27.07 4.40 -3.72
C VAL A 275 -28.14 5.49 -3.70
N THR A 276 -29.40 5.09 -3.54
CA THR A 276 -30.57 5.98 -3.44
C THR A 276 -31.02 6.23 -2.00
N ASP A 277 -30.33 5.70 -0.99
CA ASP A 277 -30.61 5.99 0.42
C ASP A 277 -29.62 7.05 0.93
N ASP A 278 -30.13 8.24 1.29
CA ASP A 278 -29.31 9.29 1.88
C ASP A 278 -28.79 8.93 3.28
N GLN A 279 -29.43 8.01 4.01
CA GLN A 279 -28.91 7.54 5.30
C GLN A 279 -27.68 6.63 5.14
N GLU A 280 -27.62 5.75 4.15
CA GLU A 280 -26.41 4.98 3.81
C GLU A 280 -25.21 5.92 3.54
N LEU A 281 -25.41 6.99 2.75
CA LEU A 281 -24.38 7.99 2.48
C LEU A 281 -24.01 8.84 3.70
N ARG A 282 -25.00 9.19 4.53
CA ARG A 282 -24.81 9.92 5.79
C ARG A 282 -24.02 9.11 6.82
N ILE A 283 -24.26 7.79 6.90
CA ILE A 283 -23.52 6.86 7.75
C ILE A 283 -22.07 6.72 7.26
N ALA A 284 -21.85 6.56 5.96
CA ALA A 284 -20.51 6.55 5.36
C ALA A 284 -19.73 7.85 5.68
N ALA A 285 -20.36 9.01 5.46
CA ALA A 285 -19.77 10.31 5.75
C ALA A 285 -19.57 10.55 7.26
N TYR A 286 -20.36 9.91 8.12
CA TYR A 286 -20.20 9.94 9.57
C TYR A 286 -18.93 9.20 10.01
N PHE A 287 -18.77 7.93 9.61
CA PHE A 287 -17.60 7.13 9.96
C PHE A 287 -16.29 7.67 9.34
N LEU A 288 -16.34 8.29 8.16
CA LEU A 288 -15.17 8.94 7.58
C LEU A 288 -14.57 10.03 8.49
N ASN A 289 -15.37 10.76 9.29
CA ASN A 289 -14.83 11.77 10.20
C ASN A 289 -13.86 11.21 11.24
N PHE A 290 -13.97 9.91 11.57
CA PHE A 290 -13.03 9.24 12.48
C PHE A 290 -11.70 8.92 11.81
N SER A 291 -11.64 8.80 10.47
CA SER A 291 -10.38 8.57 9.75
C SER A 291 -9.51 9.84 9.68
N HIS A 292 -10.11 11.05 9.62
CA HIS A 292 -9.34 12.29 9.45
C HIS A 292 -8.29 12.54 10.55
N PRO A 293 -8.61 12.39 11.86
CA PRO A 293 -7.65 12.65 12.93
C PRO A 293 -6.43 11.74 12.94
N SER A 294 -6.55 10.53 12.38
CA SER A 294 -5.42 9.59 12.30
C SER A 294 -4.22 10.17 11.55
N TYR A 295 -4.45 11.12 10.64
CA TYR A 295 -3.39 11.79 9.86
C TYR A 295 -2.72 12.98 10.58
N GLY A 296 -3.23 13.40 11.74
CA GLY A 296 -2.64 14.43 12.60
C GLY A 296 -3.01 15.88 12.27
N ALA A 297 -2.62 16.80 13.16
CA ALA A 297 -3.06 18.20 13.17
C ALA A 297 -2.71 18.94 11.87
N ALA A 298 -1.52 18.72 11.30
CA ALA A 298 -1.12 19.35 10.04
C ALA A 298 -2.07 19.02 8.86
N VAL A 299 -2.59 17.78 8.81
CA VAL A 299 -3.52 17.33 7.76
C VAL A 299 -4.94 17.83 8.04
N LEU A 300 -5.40 17.81 9.30
CA LEU A 300 -6.66 18.44 9.71
C LEU A 300 -6.68 19.95 9.36
N ASN A 301 -5.60 20.67 9.65
CA ASN A 301 -5.44 22.09 9.33
C ASN A 301 -5.43 22.32 7.80
N TYR A 302 -4.71 21.49 7.04
CA TYR A 302 -4.66 21.56 5.57
C TYR A 302 -6.02 21.31 4.90
N PHE A 303 -6.89 20.51 5.54
CA PHE A 303 -8.27 20.28 5.11
C PHE A 303 -9.29 21.29 5.66
N GLY A 304 -8.82 22.34 6.37
CA GLY A 304 -9.67 23.44 6.85
C GLY A 304 -10.30 23.23 8.23
N TYR A 305 -9.97 22.14 8.93
CA TYR A 305 -10.55 21.78 10.24
C TYR A 305 -9.76 22.31 11.45
N GLY A 306 -8.85 23.27 11.27
CA GLY A 306 -8.07 23.85 12.37
C GLY A 306 -7.21 25.06 11.97
N LYS A 307 -6.29 25.48 12.86
CA LYS A 307 -5.57 26.77 12.75
C LYS A 307 -4.15 26.59 12.23
N LEU A 308 -3.69 27.55 11.42
CA LEU A 308 -2.40 27.53 10.71
C LEU A 308 -1.16 27.44 11.63
N THR A 309 -1.31 27.68 12.93
CA THR A 309 -0.23 27.69 13.94
C THR A 309 0.16 26.32 14.46
N ASP A 310 -0.70 25.31 14.32
CA ASP A 310 -0.69 24.13 15.23
C ASP A 310 0.02 22.91 14.62
N VAL A 311 1.19 23.13 14.01
CA VAL A 311 1.81 22.19 13.05
C VAL A 311 2.89 21.27 13.67
N LEU A 312 3.44 21.57 14.86
CA LEU A 312 4.76 21.06 15.27
C LEU A 312 4.91 20.44 16.67
N LYS A 313 3.83 19.96 17.33
CA LYS A 313 3.96 19.19 18.61
C LYS A 313 2.99 18.00 18.68
N ILE A 314 3.48 16.84 19.12
CA ILE A 314 2.72 15.58 19.21
C ILE A 314 1.48 15.70 20.11
N ASP A 315 1.60 16.37 21.25
CA ASP A 315 0.50 16.71 22.17
C ASP A 315 -0.60 17.58 21.52
N GLN A 316 -0.35 18.25 20.39
CA GLN A 316 -1.40 18.90 19.59
C GLN A 316 -2.19 17.92 18.72
N ASN A 317 -1.65 16.75 18.33
CA ASN A 317 -2.38 15.79 17.49
C ASN A 317 -3.61 15.22 18.22
N ARG A 318 -3.45 14.73 19.46
CA ARG A 318 -4.59 14.24 20.27
C ARG A 318 -5.60 15.35 20.58
N LYS A 319 -5.14 16.60 20.74
CA LYS A 319 -6.03 17.77 20.96
C LYS A 319 -6.79 18.17 19.70
N ALA A 320 -6.14 18.13 18.53
CA ALA A 320 -6.77 18.37 17.24
C ALA A 320 -7.79 17.26 16.89
N ALA A 321 -7.49 16.01 17.26
CA ALA A 321 -8.43 14.90 17.14
C ALA A 321 -9.70 15.11 17.97
N LEU A 322 -9.54 15.43 19.26
CA LEU A 322 -10.66 15.77 20.15
C LEU A 322 -11.45 16.98 19.63
N ALA A 323 -10.78 18.01 19.10
CA ALA A 323 -11.43 19.19 18.53
C ALA A 323 -12.21 18.88 17.24
N HIS A 324 -11.66 18.08 16.33
CA HIS A 324 -12.32 17.67 15.08
C HIS A 324 -13.57 16.82 15.36
N LEU A 325 -13.45 15.83 16.25
CA LEU A 325 -14.54 14.96 16.68
C LEU A 325 -15.50 15.63 17.70
N LYS A 326 -15.21 16.87 18.13
CA LYS A 326 -15.94 17.60 19.18
C LYS A 326 -16.11 16.80 20.48
N MET A 327 -15.11 15.99 20.79
CA MET A 327 -15.13 14.92 21.80
C MET A 327 -14.48 15.36 23.13
N ASP A 328 -15.06 14.94 24.25
CA ASP A 328 -14.46 15.09 25.58
C ASP A 328 -13.23 14.19 25.71
N LYS A 329 -12.14 14.71 26.31
CA LYS A 329 -10.90 13.96 26.56
C LYS A 329 -11.13 12.60 27.23
N LYS A 330 -12.12 12.49 28.13
CA LYS A 330 -12.43 11.23 28.84
C LYS A 330 -12.87 10.09 27.92
N HIS A 331 -13.41 10.42 26.74
CA HIS A 331 -13.90 9.44 25.76
C HIS A 331 -12.81 8.97 24.78
N MET A 332 -11.59 9.52 24.84
CA MET A 332 -10.44 9.04 24.04
C MET A 332 -9.66 8.00 24.85
N LEU A 333 -10.03 6.73 24.67
CA LEU A 333 -9.65 5.56 25.48
C LEU A 333 -8.20 5.10 25.23
N ALA A 334 -7.78 5.05 23.96
CA ALA A 334 -6.40 4.74 23.56
C ALA A 334 -5.88 5.70 22.49
N TRP A 335 -4.56 5.92 22.44
CA TRP A 335 -3.91 6.80 21.48
C TRP A 335 -2.50 6.28 21.19
N GLU A 336 -2.37 5.45 20.16
CA GLU A 336 -1.12 4.78 19.78
C GLU A 336 -0.51 5.46 18.54
N PHE A 337 0.26 6.53 18.78
CA PHE A 337 0.97 7.28 17.73
C PHE A 337 2.45 7.60 18.09
N ASP A 338 2.92 7.15 19.25
CA ASP A 338 4.13 7.68 19.89
C ASP A 338 5.35 6.74 19.80
N SER A 339 5.33 5.77 18.88
CA SER A 339 6.32 4.66 18.84
C SER A 339 6.97 4.45 17.47
N GLU A 340 7.90 5.32 17.10
CA GLU A 340 8.87 5.03 16.03
C GLU A 340 9.94 4.03 16.52
N GLY A 341 10.06 2.87 15.86
CA GLY A 341 11.29 2.06 15.88
C GLY A 341 11.46 0.99 16.98
N LEU A 342 10.38 0.53 17.63
CA LEU A 342 10.42 -0.58 18.61
C LEU A 342 9.71 -1.87 18.16
N PHE A 343 8.66 -1.78 17.32
CA PHE A 343 7.95 -2.94 16.77
C PHE A 343 7.61 -2.67 15.30
N THR A 344 8.05 -3.53 14.38
CA THR A 344 7.98 -3.25 12.92
C THR A 344 6.55 -3.36 12.34
N HIS A 345 5.62 -4.00 13.06
CA HIS A 345 4.22 -4.15 12.64
C HIS A 345 3.19 -3.42 13.49
N LYS A 346 3.58 -2.69 14.55
CA LYS A 346 2.61 -1.95 15.38
C LYS A 346 1.93 -0.84 14.54
N PRO A 347 0.60 -0.88 14.33
CA PRO A 347 -0.09 0.16 13.59
C PRO A 347 -0.25 1.44 14.42
N ASN A 348 -0.49 2.56 13.74
CA ASN A 348 -0.87 3.82 14.38
C ASN A 348 -2.40 3.92 14.45
N PHE A 349 -2.99 4.08 15.63
CA PHE A 349 -4.45 4.11 15.80
C PHE A 349 -4.90 4.82 17.09
N PHE A 350 -6.18 5.16 17.16
CA PHE A 350 -6.84 5.52 18.42
C PHE A 350 -8.10 4.70 18.63
N ILE A 351 -8.50 4.56 19.90
CA ILE A 351 -9.79 3.98 20.30
C ILE A 351 -10.52 5.00 21.14
N CYS A 352 -11.80 5.23 20.86
CA CYS A 352 -12.65 6.13 21.61
C CYS A 352 -14.06 5.55 21.82
N TYR A 353 -14.80 6.10 22.78
CA TYR A 353 -16.24 5.90 22.90
C TYR A 353 -16.94 7.08 22.25
N ASP A 354 -17.69 6.85 21.18
CA ASP A 354 -18.57 7.87 20.63
C ASP A 354 -19.93 7.87 21.35
N VAL A 355 -20.40 9.07 21.73
CA VAL A 355 -21.63 9.25 22.50
C VAL A 355 -22.88 9.29 21.60
N HIS A 356 -22.73 9.63 20.32
CA HIS A 356 -23.87 9.76 19.39
C HIS A 356 -24.39 8.41 18.88
N SER A 357 -23.48 7.50 18.58
CA SER A 357 -23.71 6.09 18.24
C SER A 357 -23.56 5.15 19.44
N LYS A 358 -23.24 5.69 20.63
CA LYS A 358 -23.00 4.97 21.90
C LYS A 358 -22.07 3.76 21.73
N SER A 359 -21.03 3.90 20.93
CA SER A 359 -20.24 2.78 20.42
C SER A 359 -18.76 2.99 20.61
N ILE A 360 -18.02 1.90 20.76
CA ILE A 360 -16.55 1.97 20.67
C ILE A 360 -16.18 2.19 19.19
N ILE A 361 -15.28 3.11 18.92
CA ILE A 361 -14.73 3.35 17.58
C ILE A 361 -13.22 3.16 17.66
N MET A 362 -12.67 2.30 16.79
CA MET A 362 -11.22 2.17 16.59
C MET A 362 -10.85 2.69 15.20
N SER A 363 -10.09 3.78 15.14
CA SER A 363 -9.62 4.35 13.87
C SER A 363 -8.14 4.04 13.64
N ILE A 364 -7.86 3.24 12.61
CA ILE A 364 -6.52 2.83 12.20
C ILE A 364 -6.02 3.72 11.05
N ARG A 365 -4.83 4.30 11.24
CA ARG A 365 -4.13 5.09 10.22
C ARG A 365 -3.51 4.18 9.16
N GLY A 366 -3.54 4.60 7.91
CA GLY A 366 -2.60 4.11 6.90
C GLY A 366 -1.19 4.70 7.06
N THR A 367 -0.36 4.53 6.04
CA THR A 367 0.99 5.08 6.03
C THR A 367 1.01 6.62 6.00
N LEU A 368 2.18 7.20 6.29
CA LEU A 368 2.40 8.65 6.30
C LEU A 368 2.60 9.21 4.89
N GLY A 369 3.34 8.51 4.03
CA GLY A 369 3.50 8.82 2.61
C GLY A 369 2.79 7.82 1.69
N ILE A 370 2.28 8.33 0.57
CA ILE A 370 1.88 7.53 -0.60
C ILE A 370 3.05 6.67 -1.13
N ALA A 371 4.26 7.21 -1.01
CA ALA A 371 5.54 6.51 -1.18
C ALA A 371 5.59 5.18 -0.42
N ASP A 372 5.36 5.27 0.90
CA ASP A 372 5.37 4.12 1.80
C ASP A 372 4.17 3.22 1.50
N ALA A 373 3.00 3.79 1.15
CA ALA A 373 1.82 3.00 0.76
C ALA A 373 2.13 2.07 -0.42
N ILE A 374 2.69 2.58 -1.52
CA ILE A 374 3.05 1.76 -2.70
C ILE A 374 4.10 0.69 -2.33
N THR A 375 5.01 1.01 -1.40
CA THR A 375 6.04 0.07 -0.93
C THR A 375 5.45 -1.04 -0.07
N ASP A 376 4.55 -0.71 0.86
CA ASP A 376 3.94 -1.65 1.79
C ASP A 376 2.86 -2.52 1.13
N ILE A 377 2.07 -1.97 0.19
CA ILE A 377 1.07 -2.70 -0.62
C ILE A 377 1.71 -3.82 -1.47
N ASN A 378 3.01 -3.71 -1.74
CA ASN A 378 3.79 -4.70 -2.48
C ASN A 378 4.45 -5.73 -1.54
N ALA A 379 3.84 -6.00 -0.37
CA ALA A 379 4.25 -7.02 0.58
C ALA A 379 3.74 -8.43 0.22
N GLU A 380 4.31 -9.41 0.90
CA GLU A 380 4.01 -10.83 0.76
C GLU A 380 2.57 -11.18 1.11
N TYR A 381 2.03 -12.21 0.45
CA TYR A 381 0.72 -12.79 0.76
C TYR A 381 0.93 -13.96 1.72
N VAL A 382 0.20 -13.98 2.84
CA VAL A 382 0.25 -15.05 3.83
C VAL A 382 -1.03 -15.88 3.80
N PRO A 383 -0.98 -17.20 4.07
CA PRO A 383 -2.19 -18.01 4.27
C PRO A 383 -3.08 -17.43 5.36
N PHE A 384 -4.39 -17.31 5.10
CA PHE A 384 -5.32 -16.63 6.00
C PHE A 384 -6.75 -17.13 5.79
N GLN A 385 -7.40 -17.64 6.83
CA GLN A 385 -8.82 -18.05 6.84
C GLN A 385 -9.28 -18.96 5.68
N GLY A 386 -8.40 -19.80 5.14
CA GLY A 386 -8.69 -20.67 4.00
C GLY A 386 -8.42 -20.06 2.62
N GLY A 387 -8.04 -18.79 2.56
CA GLY A 387 -7.45 -18.12 1.40
C GLY A 387 -6.07 -17.54 1.74
N SER A 388 -5.79 -16.33 1.28
CA SER A 388 -4.57 -15.57 1.60
C SER A 388 -4.88 -14.10 1.85
N ALA A 389 -3.98 -13.40 2.55
CA ALA A 389 -4.13 -12.00 2.91
C ALA A 389 -2.81 -11.22 2.89
N HIS A 390 -2.91 -9.89 2.95
CA HIS A 390 -1.77 -8.97 2.93
C HIS A 390 -0.94 -9.09 4.22
N GLY A 391 0.24 -9.73 4.17
CA GLY A 391 0.99 -10.18 5.35
C GLY A 391 1.28 -9.07 6.36
N GLY A 392 1.77 -7.91 5.90
CA GLY A 392 2.04 -6.77 6.78
C GLY A 392 0.80 -6.24 7.49
N SER A 393 -0.38 -6.37 6.90
CA SER A 393 -1.66 -5.93 7.50
C SER A 393 -2.27 -6.98 8.42
N VAL A 394 -2.05 -8.27 8.14
CA VAL A 394 -2.39 -9.37 9.07
C VAL A 394 -1.59 -9.20 10.36
N GLN A 395 -0.28 -8.96 10.28
CA GLN A 395 0.57 -8.75 11.45
C GLN A 395 0.14 -7.53 12.28
N SER A 396 -0.19 -6.40 11.62
CA SER A 396 -0.74 -5.24 12.32
C SER A 396 -2.11 -5.49 12.97
N ALA A 397 -2.96 -6.33 12.38
CA ALA A 397 -4.26 -6.68 12.94
C ALA A 397 -4.14 -7.61 14.14
N LEU A 398 -3.28 -8.64 14.05
CA LEU A 398 -2.95 -9.54 15.16
C LEU A 398 -2.37 -8.77 16.36
N TRP A 399 -1.46 -7.82 16.11
CA TRP A 399 -0.90 -6.97 17.17
C TRP A 399 -1.97 -6.22 17.95
N ILE A 400 -2.99 -5.65 17.27
CA ILE A 400 -4.12 -4.99 17.95
C ILE A 400 -4.94 -5.99 18.76
N GLN A 401 -5.23 -7.18 18.23
CA GLN A 401 -6.00 -8.20 18.95
C GLN A 401 -5.27 -8.60 20.25
N GLU A 402 -4.01 -9.02 20.15
CA GLU A 402 -3.17 -9.38 21.29
C GLU A 402 -3.10 -8.25 22.35
N HIS A 403 -2.83 -7.01 21.93
CA HIS A 403 -2.54 -5.92 22.86
C HIS A 403 -3.78 -5.15 23.35
N TYR A 404 -4.93 -5.23 22.67
CA TYR A 404 -6.11 -4.40 22.96
C TYR A 404 -7.44 -5.16 23.07
N MET A 405 -7.56 -6.43 22.69
CA MET A 405 -8.85 -7.13 22.72
C MET A 405 -9.51 -7.15 24.10
N GLN A 406 -8.76 -7.47 25.16
CA GLN A 406 -9.33 -7.45 26.52
C GLN A 406 -9.77 -6.03 26.93
N LYS A 407 -9.00 -4.99 26.60
CA LYS A 407 -9.36 -3.60 26.87
C LYS A 407 -10.63 -3.19 26.12
N ILE A 408 -10.79 -3.64 24.87
CA ILE A 408 -11.99 -3.42 24.06
C ILE A 408 -13.21 -4.09 24.71
N LYS A 409 -13.09 -5.34 25.14
CA LYS A 409 -14.13 -6.08 25.90
C LYS A 409 -14.51 -5.35 27.20
N ASP A 410 -13.50 -4.89 27.95
CA ASP A 410 -13.69 -4.13 29.18
C ASP A 410 -14.42 -2.79 28.93
N TRP A 411 -14.02 -2.02 27.90
CA TRP A 411 -14.66 -0.75 27.55
C TRP A 411 -16.08 -0.92 27.00
N ILE A 412 -16.36 -1.96 26.20
CA ILE A 412 -17.73 -2.27 25.75
C ILE A 412 -18.64 -2.48 26.97
N LYS A 413 -18.15 -3.17 27.99
CA LYS A 413 -18.87 -3.43 29.25
C LYS A 413 -18.98 -2.19 30.15
N GLU A 414 -17.91 -1.41 30.30
CA GLU A 414 -17.85 -0.18 31.12
C GLU A 414 -18.82 0.88 30.58
N TYR A 415 -18.76 1.16 29.28
CA TYR A 415 -19.57 2.19 28.63
C TYR A 415 -20.97 1.68 28.21
N LYS A 416 -21.24 0.38 28.35
CA LYS A 416 -22.46 -0.30 27.86
C LYS A 416 -22.69 0.00 26.36
N ALA A 417 -21.64 -0.18 25.57
CA ALA A 417 -21.67 0.18 24.16
C ALA A 417 -22.73 -0.63 23.38
N GLU A 418 -23.42 0.03 22.46
CA GLU A 418 -24.43 -0.60 21.57
C GLU A 418 -23.79 -1.15 20.27
N GLY A 419 -22.48 -0.93 20.09
CA GLY A 419 -21.70 -1.45 18.97
C GLY A 419 -20.20 -1.20 19.09
N PHE A 420 -19.45 -1.74 18.13
CA PHE A 420 -18.02 -1.50 17.94
C PHE A 420 -17.73 -1.32 16.45
N TYR A 421 -17.05 -0.24 16.09
CA TYR A 421 -16.77 0.10 14.70
C TYR A 421 -15.26 0.25 14.46
N CYS A 422 -14.74 -0.56 13.55
CA CYS A 422 -13.42 -0.35 12.99
C CYS A 422 -13.53 0.67 11.84
N VAL A 423 -12.63 1.65 11.83
CA VAL A 423 -12.52 2.66 10.77
C VAL A 423 -11.09 2.65 10.26
N GLY A 424 -10.91 2.66 8.94
CA GLY A 424 -9.57 2.66 8.34
C GLY A 424 -9.49 3.55 7.11
N HIS A 425 -8.30 4.12 6.86
CA HIS A 425 -8.00 4.78 5.60
C HIS A 425 -6.67 4.30 5.00
N SER A 426 -6.59 4.17 3.67
CA SER A 426 -5.40 3.65 2.97
C SER A 426 -5.04 2.24 3.49
N LEU A 427 -3.76 1.96 3.77
CA LEU A 427 -3.33 0.70 4.41
C LEU A 427 -4.08 0.40 5.74
N GLY A 428 -4.55 1.44 6.46
CA GLY A 428 -5.35 1.28 7.67
C GLY A 428 -6.72 0.64 7.41
N GLY A 429 -7.27 0.75 6.20
CA GLY A 429 -8.48 0.05 5.77
C GLY A 429 -8.28 -1.46 5.65
N ALA A 430 -7.09 -1.89 5.18
CA ALA A 430 -6.72 -3.30 5.13
C ALA A 430 -6.58 -3.89 6.55
N VAL A 431 -5.89 -3.18 7.45
CA VAL A 431 -5.74 -3.60 8.86
C VAL A 431 -7.11 -3.62 9.57
N SER A 432 -7.96 -2.61 9.35
CA SER A 432 -9.32 -2.53 9.91
C SER A 432 -10.21 -3.69 9.45
N SER A 433 -10.10 -4.08 8.17
CA SER A 433 -10.82 -5.24 7.61
C SER A 433 -10.32 -6.57 8.16
N LEU A 434 -9.00 -6.77 8.21
CA LEU A 434 -8.39 -8.00 8.70
C LEU A 434 -8.57 -8.17 10.21
N PHE A 435 -8.53 -7.08 10.98
CA PHE A 435 -8.88 -7.09 12.40
C PHE A 435 -10.34 -7.48 12.60
N TYR A 436 -11.30 -6.94 11.82
CA TYR A 436 -12.69 -7.39 11.89
C TYR A 436 -12.80 -8.90 11.66
N ILE A 437 -12.13 -9.43 10.64
CA ILE A 437 -12.15 -10.86 10.32
C ILE A 437 -11.57 -11.73 11.46
N LEU A 438 -10.46 -11.30 12.06
CA LEU A 438 -9.80 -12.00 13.17
C LEU A 438 -10.58 -11.93 14.50
N ALA A 439 -11.27 -10.82 14.75
CA ALA A 439 -11.92 -10.52 16.02
C ALA A 439 -13.41 -10.90 16.09
N LYS A 440 -14.06 -11.14 14.95
CA LYS A 440 -15.52 -11.31 14.85
C LYS A 440 -16.06 -12.37 15.80
N GLU A 441 -15.49 -13.57 15.76
CA GLU A 441 -15.97 -14.71 16.55
C GLU A 441 -15.81 -14.44 18.05
N GLU A 442 -14.60 -14.06 18.47
CA GLU A 442 -14.24 -13.72 19.84
C GLU A 442 -15.10 -12.57 20.45
N ILE A 443 -15.53 -11.62 19.63
CA ILE A 443 -16.42 -10.53 20.05
C ILE A 443 -17.87 -11.01 20.11
N HIS A 444 -18.36 -11.71 19.10
CA HIS A 444 -19.74 -12.21 19.06
C HIS A 444 -20.01 -13.28 20.14
N GLU A 445 -18.98 -14.02 20.59
CA GLU A 445 -19.05 -14.88 21.79
C GLU A 445 -19.17 -14.07 23.10
N PHE A 446 -18.58 -12.87 23.16
CA PHE A 446 -18.56 -12.03 24.36
C PHE A 446 -19.82 -11.17 24.54
N VAL A 447 -20.42 -10.68 23.45
CA VAL A 447 -21.60 -9.77 23.47
C VAL A 447 -22.84 -10.27 22.71
N GLY A 448 -22.76 -11.43 22.06
CA GLY A 448 -23.86 -11.99 21.28
C GLY A 448 -23.84 -11.57 19.81
N GLN A 449 -24.58 -12.30 18.98
CA GLN A 449 -24.57 -12.15 17.52
C GLN A 449 -25.28 -10.87 17.01
N ASP A 450 -26.21 -10.33 17.79
CA ASP A 450 -26.96 -9.11 17.46
C ASP A 450 -26.15 -7.81 17.71
N PHE A 451 -24.97 -7.90 18.32
CA PHE A 451 -24.12 -6.76 18.62
C PHE A 451 -23.53 -6.15 17.33
N ALA A 452 -23.61 -4.83 17.18
CA ALA A 452 -23.20 -4.15 15.97
C ALA A 452 -21.67 -4.05 15.84
N PHE A 453 -21.00 -5.11 15.39
CA PHE A 453 -19.58 -5.09 15.00
C PHE A 453 -19.43 -4.93 13.48
N LYS A 454 -18.84 -3.83 13.01
CA LYS A 454 -18.65 -3.51 11.58
C LYS A 454 -17.35 -2.77 11.29
N SER A 455 -16.93 -2.77 10.01
CA SER A 455 -15.71 -2.12 9.51
C SER A 455 -16.01 -1.16 8.35
N TYR A 456 -15.61 0.11 8.47
CA TYR A 456 -15.80 1.16 7.45
C TYR A 456 -14.45 1.67 6.94
N ASN A 457 -14.13 1.37 5.69
CA ASN A 457 -12.79 1.53 5.12
C ASN A 457 -12.82 2.44 3.91
N PHE A 458 -11.96 3.46 3.90
CA PHE A 458 -11.92 4.48 2.85
C PHE A 458 -10.57 4.43 2.17
N ALA A 459 -10.51 4.44 0.84
CA ALA A 459 -9.25 4.32 0.11
C ALA A 459 -8.46 3.04 0.44
N SER A 460 -9.14 1.97 0.91
CA SER A 460 -8.48 0.77 1.44
C SER A 460 -7.56 0.13 0.42
N ALA A 461 -6.39 -0.36 0.86
CA ALA A 461 -5.64 -1.31 0.05
C ALA A 461 -6.41 -2.66 -0.06
N PRO A 462 -6.32 -3.38 -1.20
CA PRO A 462 -6.72 -4.78 -1.32
C PRO A 462 -5.96 -5.66 -0.33
N CYS A 463 -6.64 -6.56 0.36
CA CYS A 463 -6.05 -7.25 1.52
C CYS A 463 -6.43 -8.72 1.72
N ILE A 464 -7.36 -9.27 0.93
CA ILE A 464 -7.78 -10.69 0.98
C ILE A 464 -7.83 -11.30 -0.43
N SER A 465 -7.63 -12.60 -0.57
CA SER A 465 -7.77 -13.32 -1.84
C SER A 465 -9.26 -13.59 -2.19
N VAL A 466 -9.50 -14.11 -3.40
CA VAL A 466 -10.85 -14.28 -3.97
C VAL A 466 -11.75 -15.19 -3.14
N GLU A 467 -11.17 -16.20 -2.49
CA GLU A 467 -11.86 -17.21 -1.65
C GLU A 467 -12.58 -16.60 -0.42
N LEU A 468 -12.18 -15.39 -0.02
CA LEU A 468 -12.67 -14.70 1.17
C LEU A 468 -13.70 -13.61 0.88
N LEU A 469 -13.95 -13.30 -0.41
CA LEU A 469 -14.74 -12.12 -0.81
C LEU A 469 -16.19 -12.15 -0.37
N ASP A 470 -16.85 -13.32 -0.40
CA ASP A 470 -18.26 -13.46 -0.03
C ASP A 470 -18.51 -13.49 1.49
N LEU A 471 -17.53 -13.94 2.28
CA LEU A 471 -17.70 -14.31 3.69
C LEU A 471 -18.03 -13.12 4.62
N TYR A 472 -17.74 -11.88 4.20
CA TYR A 472 -17.78 -10.70 5.06
C TYR A 472 -18.56 -9.50 4.48
N LYS A 473 -19.31 -9.70 3.38
CA LYS A 473 -20.03 -8.64 2.64
C LYS A 473 -20.98 -7.81 3.50
N GLU A 474 -21.61 -8.38 4.52
CA GLU A 474 -22.61 -7.67 5.33
C GLU A 474 -22.04 -6.71 6.38
N ASN A 475 -20.77 -6.86 6.77
CA ASN A 475 -20.19 -6.12 7.90
C ASN A 475 -18.93 -5.30 7.57
N ILE A 476 -18.34 -5.48 6.39
CA ILE A 476 -17.24 -4.65 5.88
C ILE A 476 -17.76 -3.76 4.74
N TYR A 477 -17.44 -2.46 4.77
CA TYR A 477 -17.91 -1.44 3.84
C TYR A 477 -16.70 -0.66 3.32
N THR A 478 -16.37 -0.82 2.03
CA THR A 478 -15.11 -0.31 1.45
C THR A 478 -15.38 0.70 0.35
N TYR A 479 -14.98 1.96 0.58
CA TYR A 479 -15.24 3.10 -0.30
C TYR A 479 -14.01 3.46 -1.13
N ILE A 480 -14.24 3.83 -2.40
CA ILE A 480 -13.22 4.13 -3.41
C ILE A 480 -13.61 5.41 -4.15
N ASN A 481 -12.66 6.33 -4.33
CA ASN A 481 -12.88 7.61 -4.99
C ASN A 481 -12.20 7.69 -6.36
N ASP A 482 -13.00 7.69 -7.42
CA ASP A 482 -12.64 8.09 -8.80
C ASP A 482 -11.42 7.36 -9.40
N TYR A 483 -10.23 7.98 -9.39
CA TYR A 483 -8.99 7.39 -9.90
C TYR A 483 -7.98 7.04 -8.80
N ASP A 484 -8.40 6.90 -7.54
CA ASP A 484 -7.53 6.44 -6.47
C ASP A 484 -6.84 5.11 -6.83
N VAL A 485 -5.51 5.09 -6.71
CA VAL A 485 -4.66 3.96 -7.09
C VAL A 485 -4.51 2.93 -5.97
N VAL A 486 -4.65 3.33 -4.69
CA VAL A 486 -4.39 2.42 -3.56
C VAL A 486 -5.39 1.26 -3.51
N PRO A 487 -6.72 1.46 -3.72
CA PRO A 487 -7.68 0.37 -3.87
C PRO A 487 -7.47 -0.52 -5.10
N LYS A 488 -6.54 -0.18 -5.98
CA LYS A 488 -6.24 -0.89 -7.23
C LYS A 488 -4.89 -1.60 -7.23
N CYS A 489 -4.01 -1.30 -6.27
CA CYS A 489 -2.69 -1.91 -6.16
C CYS A 489 -2.73 -3.14 -5.26
N SER A 490 -2.30 -4.28 -5.78
CA SER A 490 -1.78 -5.42 -5.02
C SER A 490 -0.51 -5.92 -5.74
N TYR A 491 0.32 -6.73 -5.08
CA TYR A 491 1.48 -7.36 -5.76
C TYR A 491 1.14 -7.91 -7.17
N GLY A 492 0.07 -8.70 -7.31
CA GLY A 492 -0.38 -9.20 -8.62
C GLY A 492 -0.69 -8.12 -9.65
N SER A 493 -1.53 -7.13 -9.32
CA SER A 493 -1.91 -6.07 -10.28
C SER A 493 -0.75 -5.12 -10.62
N LEU A 494 0.21 -4.95 -9.70
CA LEU A 494 1.47 -4.24 -9.94
C LEU A 494 2.39 -5.02 -10.90
N VAL A 495 2.47 -6.35 -10.78
CA VAL A 495 3.24 -7.20 -11.72
C VAL A 495 2.55 -7.29 -13.09
N ASP A 496 1.22 -7.31 -13.16
CA ASP A 496 0.47 -7.22 -14.42
C ASP A 496 0.75 -5.90 -15.16
N LEU A 497 0.57 -4.76 -14.47
CA LEU A 497 0.89 -3.44 -15.00
C LEU A 497 2.32 -3.44 -15.58
N LYS A 498 3.28 -3.96 -14.82
CA LYS A 498 4.70 -4.04 -15.20
C LYS A 498 4.92 -4.84 -16.48
N GLU A 499 4.23 -5.97 -16.67
CA GLU A 499 4.26 -6.72 -17.93
C GLU A 499 3.60 -5.96 -19.09
N LEU A 500 2.54 -5.19 -18.85
CA LEU A 500 1.92 -4.34 -19.86
C LEU A 500 2.84 -3.19 -20.28
N LEU A 501 3.61 -2.61 -19.36
CA LEU A 501 4.62 -1.59 -19.66
C LEU A 501 5.76 -2.15 -20.52
N VAL A 502 6.30 -3.33 -20.19
CA VAL A 502 7.33 -4.02 -20.99
C VAL A 502 6.79 -4.36 -22.39
N TYR A 503 5.58 -4.94 -22.47
CA TYR A 503 4.97 -5.29 -23.74
C TYR A 503 4.67 -4.06 -24.61
N ASN A 504 4.22 -2.95 -24.04
CA ASN A 504 4.10 -1.69 -24.77
C ASN A 504 5.46 -1.20 -25.30
N ALA A 505 6.54 -1.33 -24.54
CA ALA A 505 7.89 -0.96 -24.98
C ALA A 505 8.40 -1.88 -26.11
N GLU A 506 7.98 -3.14 -26.17
CA GLU A 506 8.26 -4.07 -27.26
C GLU A 506 7.45 -3.71 -28.53
N LEU A 507 6.14 -3.56 -28.40
CA LEU A 507 5.25 -3.13 -29.49
C LEU A 507 5.58 -1.72 -30.03
N SER A 508 6.29 -0.91 -29.26
CA SER A 508 6.75 0.43 -29.67
C SER A 508 8.02 0.42 -30.53
N LYS A 509 8.69 -0.74 -30.69
CA LYS A 509 9.83 -0.90 -31.59
C LYS A 509 9.40 -1.17 -33.04
N ASP A 510 8.22 -1.74 -33.24
CA ASP A 510 7.66 -1.99 -34.56
C ASP A 510 6.82 -0.78 -35.02
N SER A 511 7.35 -0.06 -36.01
CA SER A 511 6.70 1.11 -36.60
C SER A 511 5.48 0.78 -37.47
N SER A 512 5.25 -0.49 -37.82
CA SER A 512 4.04 -0.93 -38.54
C SER A 512 2.82 -1.05 -37.60
N ILE A 513 3.04 -1.25 -36.29
CA ILE A 513 1.97 -1.42 -35.31
C ILE A 513 1.38 -0.05 -34.94
N SER A 514 0.25 0.26 -35.57
CA SER A 514 -0.53 1.48 -35.31
C SER A 514 -0.89 1.65 -33.82
N LYS A 515 -1.03 2.90 -33.38
CA LYS A 515 -1.45 3.24 -32.00
C LYS A 515 -2.70 2.47 -31.56
N LYS A 516 -3.70 2.37 -32.43
CA LYS A 516 -4.97 1.65 -32.14
C LYS A 516 -4.72 0.15 -31.92
N GLU A 517 -3.93 -0.48 -32.77
CA GLU A 517 -3.65 -1.92 -32.64
C GLU A 517 -2.76 -2.21 -31.42
N ARG A 518 -1.82 -1.30 -31.09
CA ARG A 518 -1.03 -1.39 -29.85
C ARG A 518 -1.91 -1.40 -28.60
N LEU A 519 -2.88 -0.49 -28.50
CA LEU A 519 -3.84 -0.44 -27.39
C LEU A 519 -4.74 -1.69 -27.34
N ARG A 520 -5.10 -2.27 -28.49
CA ARG A 520 -5.83 -3.54 -28.57
C ARG A 520 -4.99 -4.73 -28.07
N LEU A 521 -3.73 -4.84 -28.50
CA LEU A 521 -2.84 -5.92 -28.05
C LEU A 521 -2.57 -5.84 -26.54
N ILE A 522 -2.43 -4.62 -26.00
CA ILE A 522 -2.36 -4.37 -24.55
C ILE A 522 -3.64 -4.87 -23.85
N HIS A 523 -4.83 -4.62 -24.41
CA HIS A 523 -6.10 -5.12 -23.88
C HIS A 523 -6.15 -6.66 -23.84
N GLU A 524 -5.78 -7.31 -24.95
CA GLU A 524 -5.78 -8.77 -25.07
C GLU A 524 -4.79 -9.43 -24.09
N LYS A 525 -3.61 -8.82 -23.87
CA LYS A 525 -2.65 -9.26 -22.84
C LYS A 525 -3.18 -9.07 -21.42
N ASN A 526 -3.84 -7.96 -21.10
CA ASN A 526 -4.43 -7.71 -19.78
C ASN A 526 -5.56 -8.73 -19.47
N ILE A 527 -6.45 -8.98 -20.44
CA ILE A 527 -7.47 -10.04 -20.32
C ILE A 527 -6.83 -11.41 -20.06
N LEU A 528 -5.69 -11.72 -20.71
CA LEU A 528 -4.98 -12.97 -20.48
C LEU A 528 -4.39 -13.05 -19.05
N HIS A 529 -3.80 -11.97 -18.54
CA HIS A 529 -3.30 -11.90 -17.16
C HIS A 529 -4.38 -12.20 -16.12
N LYS A 530 -5.57 -11.61 -16.30
CA LYS A 530 -6.73 -11.84 -15.42
C LYS A 530 -7.23 -13.27 -15.50
N LYS A 531 -7.44 -13.79 -16.72
CA LYS A 531 -7.92 -15.17 -16.96
C LYS A 531 -6.97 -16.27 -16.48
N THR A 532 -5.66 -16.06 -16.57
CA THR A 532 -4.65 -17.06 -16.15
C THR A 532 -4.37 -17.04 -14.66
N ASN A 533 -4.75 -15.97 -13.95
CA ASN A 533 -4.37 -15.68 -12.56
C ASN A 533 -2.86 -15.89 -12.28
N LYS A 534 -2.01 -15.68 -13.30
CA LYS A 534 -0.56 -15.97 -13.25
C LYS A 534 0.15 -15.25 -12.11
N HIS A 535 -0.31 -14.05 -11.79
CA HIS A 535 0.09 -13.28 -10.63
C HIS A 535 -1.16 -13.16 -9.74
N PRO A 536 -1.25 -13.91 -8.62
CA PRO A 536 -2.39 -13.83 -7.72
C PRO A 536 -2.63 -12.39 -7.26
N ARG A 537 -3.89 -12.00 -7.16
CA ARG A 537 -4.30 -10.65 -6.72
C ARG A 537 -4.98 -10.75 -5.35
N LEU A 538 -4.81 -9.69 -4.56
CA LEU A 538 -5.70 -9.44 -3.43
C LEU A 538 -6.78 -8.46 -3.90
N PHE A 539 -7.93 -8.55 -3.25
CA PHE A 539 -9.14 -7.82 -3.54
C PHE A 539 -9.61 -7.06 -2.28
N LEU A 540 -10.59 -6.19 -2.49
CA LEU A 540 -11.18 -5.36 -1.44
C LEU A 540 -12.29 -6.13 -0.72
N PRO A 541 -12.22 -6.30 0.61
CA PRO A 541 -13.26 -7.00 1.36
C PRO A 541 -14.54 -6.17 1.49
N GLY A 542 -15.66 -6.88 1.62
CA GLY A 542 -16.95 -6.29 1.98
C GLY A 542 -17.82 -5.86 0.80
N LYS A 543 -18.82 -5.02 1.10
CA LYS A 543 -19.55 -4.23 0.09
C LYS A 543 -18.63 -3.11 -0.42
N VAL A 544 -18.42 -3.05 -1.72
CA VAL A 544 -17.56 -2.05 -2.36
C VAL A 544 -18.40 -0.89 -2.90
N PHE A 545 -18.00 0.34 -2.61
CA PHE A 545 -18.70 1.56 -3.02
C PHE A 545 -17.78 2.44 -3.86
N PHE A 546 -18.17 2.71 -5.10
CA PHE A 546 -17.41 3.51 -6.04
C PHE A 546 -18.01 4.90 -6.17
N MET A 547 -17.23 5.92 -5.82
CA MET A 547 -17.63 7.32 -5.78
C MET A 547 -17.00 8.08 -6.94
N TYR A 548 -17.79 8.86 -7.67
CA TYR A 548 -17.33 9.57 -8.86
C TYR A 548 -18.24 10.75 -9.21
N LYS A 549 -17.93 11.46 -10.30
CA LYS A 549 -18.82 12.49 -10.86
C LYS A 549 -19.50 11.99 -12.13
N THR A 550 -20.76 12.31 -12.35
CA THR A 550 -21.51 11.88 -13.56
C THR A 550 -20.83 12.35 -14.86
N ASN A 551 -20.25 13.55 -14.90
CA ASN A 551 -19.48 14.03 -16.05
C ASN A 551 -18.13 13.32 -16.30
N ARG A 552 -17.81 12.25 -15.57
CA ARG A 552 -16.68 11.34 -15.80
C ARG A 552 -17.11 9.96 -16.31
N LEU A 553 -18.40 9.80 -16.67
CA LEU A 553 -18.92 8.63 -17.36
C LEU A 553 -18.50 8.55 -18.84
N ASP A 554 -18.25 9.70 -19.49
CA ASP A 554 -18.02 9.80 -20.94
C ASP A 554 -16.56 9.47 -21.34
N PRO A 555 -16.28 8.34 -22.03
CA PRO A 555 -14.97 8.08 -22.60
C PRO A 555 -14.79 8.92 -23.86
N THR A 556 -13.65 9.62 -23.99
CA THR A 556 -13.33 10.49 -25.14
C THR A 556 -13.11 9.76 -26.48
N SER A 557 -13.53 8.50 -26.57
CA SER A 557 -13.38 7.59 -27.70
C SER A 557 -14.44 7.83 -28.79
N SER A 558 -14.02 8.33 -29.95
CA SER A 558 -14.84 8.36 -31.16
C SER A 558 -15.22 6.97 -31.69
N LEU A 559 -14.54 5.91 -31.23
CA LEU A 559 -14.79 4.53 -31.66
C LEU A 559 -16.05 3.91 -31.04
N LEU A 560 -16.53 4.44 -29.91
CA LEU A 560 -17.79 4.00 -29.28
C LEU A 560 -19.02 4.80 -29.73
N LYS A 561 -18.85 5.88 -30.51
CA LYS A 561 -19.93 6.79 -30.92
C LYS A 561 -20.88 6.24 -32.01
N LYS A 562 -20.86 4.94 -32.27
CA LYS A 562 -21.84 4.24 -33.13
C LYS A 562 -22.83 3.43 -32.28
N GLY A 563 -23.72 4.12 -31.57
CA GLY A 563 -24.88 3.51 -30.91
C GLY A 563 -25.47 4.34 -29.78
N LEU A 564 -24.64 4.82 -28.85
CA LEU A 564 -25.09 5.59 -27.69
C LEU A 564 -25.15 7.09 -28.00
N HIS A 565 -26.33 7.68 -27.80
CA HIS A 565 -26.49 9.13 -27.65
C HIS A 565 -25.94 9.59 -26.28
N LYS A 566 -25.97 10.90 -26.01
CA LYS A 566 -25.67 11.49 -24.68
C LYS A 566 -26.28 10.66 -23.54
N ASN A 567 -25.54 10.53 -22.43
CA ASN A 567 -25.98 10.10 -21.09
C ASN A 567 -27.45 9.67 -21.02
N ASN A 568 -27.69 8.41 -21.39
CA ASN A 568 -28.97 7.75 -21.22
C ASN A 568 -28.68 6.34 -20.74
N THR A 569 -28.18 6.27 -19.51
CA THR A 569 -28.02 5.02 -18.75
C THR A 569 -29.37 4.41 -18.39
N GLY A 570 -30.46 5.20 -18.49
CA GLY A 570 -31.80 4.84 -18.04
C GLY A 570 -32.00 5.08 -16.54
N ASN A 571 -31.01 5.68 -15.87
CA ASN A 571 -31.04 6.02 -14.46
C ASN A 571 -31.10 7.56 -14.33
N PRO A 572 -32.24 8.15 -13.89
CA PRO A 572 -32.42 9.60 -13.85
C PRO A 572 -31.48 10.32 -12.88
N ILE A 573 -30.80 9.59 -11.98
CA ILE A 573 -29.73 10.16 -11.17
C ILE A 573 -28.46 10.33 -12.01
N LEU A 574 -28.02 9.30 -12.73
CA LEU A 574 -26.81 9.36 -13.56
C LEU A 574 -26.96 10.30 -14.78
N ASP A 575 -28.19 10.44 -15.27
CA ASP A 575 -28.54 11.17 -16.48
C ASP A 575 -29.03 12.63 -16.22
N ASP A 576 -29.02 13.13 -14.97
CA ASP A 576 -29.30 14.56 -14.64
C ASP A 576 -28.26 15.48 -15.35
N GLU A 577 -28.74 16.59 -15.94
CA GLU A 577 -27.91 17.49 -16.74
C GLU A 577 -26.82 18.21 -15.94
N GLU A 578 -26.98 18.38 -14.61
CA GLU A 578 -26.03 19.07 -13.74
C GLU A 578 -24.96 18.12 -13.15
N PRO A 579 -23.65 18.32 -13.43
CA PRO A 579 -22.57 17.42 -12.98
C PRO A 579 -22.35 17.35 -11.46
N HIS A 580 -22.95 16.35 -10.83
CA HIS A 580 -22.89 16.08 -9.39
C HIS A 580 -22.00 14.87 -9.06
N TYR A 581 -21.89 14.53 -7.76
CA TYR A 581 -21.23 13.33 -7.27
C TYR A 581 -22.25 12.22 -7.03
N VAL A 582 -21.89 10.98 -7.35
CA VAL A 582 -22.68 9.78 -7.07
C VAL A 582 -21.84 8.73 -6.35
N VAL A 583 -22.53 7.82 -5.65
CA VAL A 583 -21.95 6.62 -5.05
C VAL A 583 -22.68 5.41 -5.62
N GLU A 584 -21.92 4.44 -6.10
CA GLU A 584 -22.40 3.25 -6.81
C GLU A 584 -21.93 2.00 -6.08
N ARG A 585 -22.80 1.01 -5.87
CA ARG A 585 -22.42 -0.29 -5.30
C ARG A 585 -21.73 -1.09 -6.40
N SER A 586 -20.46 -1.40 -6.18
CA SER A 586 -19.56 -2.03 -7.15
C SER A 586 -19.04 -3.36 -6.62
N ILE A 587 -18.27 -4.08 -7.43
CA ILE A 587 -17.68 -5.38 -7.07
C ILE A 587 -16.15 -5.28 -6.97
N PRO A 588 -15.48 -6.06 -6.11
CA PRO A 588 -14.03 -6.00 -5.93
C PRO A 588 -13.21 -6.16 -7.22
N GLU A 589 -13.72 -6.94 -8.18
CA GLU A 589 -13.11 -7.25 -9.47
C GLU A 589 -13.03 -6.03 -10.41
N HIS A 590 -13.79 -4.96 -10.16
CA HIS A 590 -13.62 -3.69 -10.90
C HIS A 590 -12.32 -2.95 -10.49
N PHE A 591 -11.68 -3.39 -9.41
CA PHE A 591 -10.50 -2.75 -8.80
C PHE A 591 -9.28 -3.68 -8.78
N ASP A 592 -9.26 -4.75 -9.59
CA ASP A 592 -8.12 -5.66 -9.73
C ASP A 592 -6.97 -5.11 -10.62
N ASP A 593 -7.06 -3.86 -11.06
CA ASP A 593 -6.27 -3.29 -12.16
C ASP A 593 -5.80 -1.85 -11.90
N VAL A 594 -4.53 -1.55 -12.18
CA VAL A 594 -3.85 -0.31 -11.78
C VAL A 594 -4.02 0.79 -12.84
N HIS A 595 -5.03 1.64 -12.63
CA HIS A 595 -5.43 2.70 -13.56
C HIS A 595 -4.54 3.96 -13.43
N PHE A 596 -3.35 3.91 -14.02
CA PHE A 596 -2.33 4.95 -13.81
C PHE A 596 -2.69 6.31 -14.42
N LYS A 597 -2.77 7.36 -13.57
CA LYS A 597 -3.00 8.76 -13.95
C LYS A 597 -2.22 9.72 -13.04
N VAL A 598 -1.89 10.92 -13.53
CA VAL A 598 -1.14 11.93 -12.74
C VAL A 598 -1.90 12.36 -11.48
N ASP A 599 -3.23 12.42 -11.55
CA ASP A 599 -4.11 12.82 -10.45
C ASP A 599 -4.57 11.66 -9.55
N MET A 600 -4.19 10.41 -9.84
CA MET A 600 -4.59 9.23 -9.05
C MET A 600 -4.27 9.39 -7.54
N ILE A 601 -3.12 10.01 -7.24
CA ILE A 601 -2.66 10.30 -5.88
C ILE A 601 -3.47 11.44 -5.23
N PHE A 602 -3.94 12.40 -6.01
CA PHE A 602 -4.79 13.48 -5.51
C PHE A 602 -6.17 12.95 -5.08
N HIS A 603 -6.69 11.91 -5.74
CA HIS A 603 -7.93 11.24 -5.37
C HIS A 603 -7.81 10.33 -4.14
N HIS A 604 -6.60 9.89 -3.79
CA HIS A 604 -6.33 9.14 -2.55
C HIS A 604 -6.51 9.96 -1.26
N PHE A 605 -6.54 11.30 -1.33
CA PHE A 605 -6.61 12.11 -0.12
C PHE A 605 -8.00 12.03 0.54
N ASN A 606 -7.99 11.84 1.86
CA ASN A 606 -9.16 11.83 2.76
C ASN A 606 -10.20 12.94 2.46
N ASN A 607 -9.75 14.18 2.18
CA ASN A 607 -10.67 15.28 1.86
C ASN A 607 -11.37 15.16 0.50
N LYS A 608 -10.97 14.24 -0.38
CA LYS A 608 -11.71 13.91 -1.61
C LYS A 608 -12.81 12.91 -1.34
N TYR A 609 -12.56 11.93 -0.47
CA TYR A 609 -13.58 11.03 0.05
C TYR A 609 -14.69 11.83 0.76
N ASP A 610 -14.32 12.79 1.62
CA ASP A 610 -15.25 13.67 2.32
C ASP A 610 -16.08 14.54 1.36
N ASN A 611 -15.40 15.25 0.46
CA ASN A 611 -16.03 16.09 -0.56
C ASN A 611 -16.88 15.29 -1.57
N ALA A 612 -16.59 14.01 -1.81
CA ALA A 612 -17.39 13.15 -2.67
C ALA A 612 -18.65 12.65 -1.93
N LEU A 613 -18.50 12.05 -0.75
CA LEU A 613 -19.62 11.55 0.06
C LEU A 613 -20.61 12.66 0.41
N ARG A 614 -20.14 13.81 0.92
CA ARG A 614 -21.02 14.93 1.27
C ARG A 614 -21.78 15.45 0.06
N LYS A 615 -21.13 15.59 -1.11
CA LYS A 615 -21.81 16.11 -2.31
C LYS A 615 -22.75 15.11 -2.96
N ALA A 616 -22.51 13.81 -2.81
CA ALA A 616 -23.48 12.79 -3.21
C ALA A 616 -24.71 12.81 -2.27
N HIS A 617 -24.49 12.82 -0.95
CA HIS A 617 -25.56 12.98 0.06
C HIS A 617 -26.38 14.26 -0.17
N ASP A 618 -25.72 15.42 -0.24
CA ASP A 618 -26.40 16.72 -0.34
C ASP A 618 -27.18 16.84 -1.65
N TRP A 619 -26.63 16.35 -2.78
CA TRP A 619 -27.35 16.30 -4.04
C TRP A 619 -28.52 15.32 -4.00
N LEU A 620 -28.37 14.14 -3.38
CA LEU A 620 -29.43 13.13 -3.27
C LEU A 620 -30.60 13.64 -2.41
N VAL A 621 -30.30 14.35 -1.32
CA VAL A 621 -31.32 15.02 -0.48
C VAL A 621 -32.08 16.10 -1.27
N GLU A 622 -31.40 16.91 -2.09
CA GLU A 622 -32.09 17.85 -2.98
C GLU A 622 -32.82 17.15 -4.15
N TYR A 623 -32.34 16.01 -4.65
CA TYR A 623 -33.04 15.19 -5.63
C TYR A 623 -34.34 14.60 -5.04
N HIS A 624 -34.32 14.10 -3.80
CA HIS A 624 -35.53 13.66 -3.10
C HIS A 624 -36.54 14.81 -2.94
N LYS A 625 -36.09 16.02 -2.53
CA LYS A 625 -36.97 17.20 -2.45
C LYS A 625 -37.52 17.69 -3.80
N ARG A 626 -36.82 17.43 -4.91
CA ARG A 626 -37.28 17.76 -6.28
C ARG A 626 -38.32 16.79 -6.83
N ASN A 627 -38.48 15.61 -6.23
CA ASN A 627 -39.30 14.50 -6.73
C ASN A 627 -40.33 13.99 -5.71
N GLN A 628 -40.64 14.78 -4.69
CA GLN A 628 -41.72 14.58 -3.70
C GLN A 628 -42.83 15.62 -3.88
#